data_AF-A0A8T5EX91-F1
#
_entry.id   AF-A0A8T5EX91-F1
#
_cell.length_a   1.000
_cell.length_b   1.000
_cell.length_c   1.000
_cell.angle_alpha   90.00
_cell.angle_beta   90.00
_cell.angle_gamma   90.00
#
_symmetry.space_group_name_H-M   'P 1'
#
loop_
_entity.id
_entity.type
_entity.pdbx_description
1 polymer ?
#
loop_
_entity_poly.entity_id
_entity_poly.type
_entity_poly.pdbx_seq_one_letter_code
_entity_poly.pdbx_strand_id
1 'polypeptide(L)'
;MSSSESNNVEPYVTLAKLELFADSAHVEEFSKDQRALLLTANRLSQIMVSSESMAGTPAVLETLVTKHGDAYADFVQGVSLEAVTERVDNAQLYDKKFRDIVKGLKEDIDTKTLDEIPGYLGGGSNGHAFAIEVDGQTYAVKFGGAVQMNYELKALHRGKGIPNLSQLVAYSFEDTATIMECLPGKNVSEYNVNTRPQYTTEEIVNLISTVEIMSKNGLVIDPKESNFMYDPDVGFSILDYHISEGHYQLPDAMLALPHALTFDYRIHDYGMEDRAYDDVQYQYTLNKLKMEARVLHILNDVFPDIFKQTLVENEIKKADERSSTHNHGYFNKDALLRTIKNYSEAFDDAEQREAVFNEVIADIEALGFF
;
A
#
# COMPACT_ATOMS: atom_id res chain seq x y z
N MET A 1 -35.86 -14.03 -23.66
CA MET A 1 -34.60 -13.34 -23.33
C MET A 1 -34.40 -12.31 -24.41
N SER A 2 -34.64 -11.03 -24.06
CA SER A 2 -34.93 -9.95 -24.97
C SER A 2 -33.66 -9.28 -25.49
N SER A 3 -33.68 -8.88 -26.76
CA SER A 3 -32.66 -8.10 -27.45
C SER A 3 -32.55 -6.64 -26.97
N SER A 4 -32.98 -6.34 -25.74
CA SER A 4 -32.98 -5.00 -25.14
C SER A 4 -31.86 -4.80 -24.11
N GLU A 5 -31.19 -5.87 -23.66
CA GLU A 5 -30.07 -5.77 -22.71
C GLU A 5 -28.73 -5.47 -23.40
N SER A 6 -28.59 -5.70 -24.72
CA SER A 6 -27.32 -5.49 -25.43
C SER A 6 -26.95 -4.02 -25.65
N ASN A 7 -27.89 -3.07 -25.56
CA ASN A 7 -27.63 -1.66 -25.87
C ASN A 7 -27.03 -0.87 -24.70
N ASN A 8 -27.03 -1.40 -23.47
CA ASN A 8 -26.49 -0.69 -22.30
C ASN A 8 -24.99 -0.92 -22.06
N VAL A 9 -24.32 -1.75 -22.86
CA VAL A 9 -22.90 -2.11 -22.66
C VAL A 9 -21.96 -1.17 -23.45
N GLU A 10 -22.43 -0.63 -24.57
CA GLU A 10 -21.61 0.18 -25.48
C GLU A 10 -21.00 1.44 -24.83
N PRO A 11 -21.72 2.19 -23.97
CA PRO A 11 -21.10 3.30 -23.24
C PRO A 11 -19.97 2.86 -22.30
N TYR A 12 -20.12 1.73 -21.61
CA TYR A 12 -19.06 1.20 -20.73
C TYR A 12 -17.83 0.75 -21.51
N VAL A 13 -18.01 0.14 -22.70
CA VAL A 13 -16.88 -0.23 -23.56
C VAL A 13 -16.12 1.00 -24.01
N THR A 14 -16.83 2.08 -24.35
CA THR A 14 -16.22 3.34 -24.76
C THR A 14 -15.51 4.03 -23.58
N LEU A 15 -16.13 4.04 -22.40
CA LEU A 15 -15.53 4.49 -21.14
C LEU A 15 -14.21 3.76 -20.86
N ALA A 16 -14.23 2.43 -20.83
CA ALA A 16 -13.05 1.60 -20.57
C ALA A 16 -11.89 1.93 -21.54
N LYS A 17 -12.19 2.11 -22.82
CA LYS A 17 -11.19 2.48 -23.83
C LYS A 17 -10.60 3.87 -23.61
N LEU A 18 -11.42 4.85 -23.23
CA LEU A 18 -10.97 6.20 -22.92
C LEU A 18 -10.04 6.23 -21.69
N GLU A 19 -10.37 5.47 -20.65
CA GLU A 19 -9.50 5.40 -19.47
C GLU A 19 -8.19 4.66 -19.75
N LEU A 20 -8.24 3.55 -20.50
CA LEU A 20 -7.02 2.85 -20.94
C LEU A 20 -6.15 3.73 -21.83
N PHE A 21 -6.76 4.57 -22.67
CA PHE A 21 -6.02 5.54 -23.48
C PHE A 21 -5.34 6.60 -22.60
N ALA A 22 -6.06 7.13 -21.61
CA ALA A 22 -5.51 8.08 -20.65
C ALA A 22 -4.36 7.50 -19.82
N ASP A 23 -4.31 6.17 -19.66
CA ASP A 23 -3.26 5.43 -18.98
C ASP A 23 -2.13 4.92 -19.91
N SER A 24 -2.20 5.26 -21.20
CA SER A 24 -1.22 4.81 -22.20
C SER A 24 -0.12 5.85 -22.44
N ALA A 25 0.98 5.43 -23.09
CA ALA A 25 2.08 6.31 -23.46
C ALA A 25 1.70 7.45 -24.45
N HIS A 26 0.48 7.45 -24.98
CA HIS A 26 -0.03 8.55 -25.83
C HIS A 26 -0.36 9.81 -25.01
N VAL A 27 -0.57 9.66 -23.71
CA VAL A 27 -0.85 10.77 -22.78
C VAL A 27 0.24 10.81 -21.73
N GLU A 28 0.87 11.97 -21.56
CA GLU A 28 1.92 12.16 -20.56
C GLU A 28 1.38 11.85 -19.15
N GLU A 29 2.07 10.98 -18.41
CA GLU A 29 1.71 10.61 -17.05
C GLU A 29 1.74 11.83 -16.12
N PHE A 30 0.79 11.90 -15.19
CA PHE A 30 0.59 13.02 -14.27
C PHE A 30 0.28 14.38 -14.93
N SER A 31 0.01 14.39 -16.24
CA SER A 31 -0.36 15.61 -16.95
C SER A 31 -1.78 16.08 -16.63
N LYS A 32 -2.04 17.36 -16.93
CA LYS A 32 -3.40 17.92 -16.88
C LYS A 32 -4.36 17.21 -17.84
N ASP A 33 -3.85 16.73 -18.97
CA ASP A 33 -4.64 16.02 -19.98
C ASP A 33 -5.06 14.65 -19.47
N GLN A 34 -4.14 13.86 -18.90
CA GLN A 34 -4.47 12.58 -18.28
C GLN A 34 -5.56 12.78 -17.23
N ARG A 35 -5.37 13.74 -16.32
CA ARG A 35 -6.36 14.07 -15.29
C ARG A 35 -7.72 14.39 -15.90
N ALA A 36 -7.76 15.25 -16.91
CA ALA A 36 -9.01 15.69 -17.52
C ALA A 36 -9.70 14.55 -18.29
N LEU A 37 -8.95 13.70 -19.00
CA LEU A 37 -9.49 12.51 -19.67
C LEU A 37 -10.12 11.55 -18.65
N LEU A 38 -9.40 11.21 -17.58
CA LEU A 38 -9.91 10.30 -16.54
C LEU A 38 -11.20 10.83 -15.90
N LEU A 39 -11.21 12.11 -15.48
CA LEU A 39 -12.38 12.73 -14.84
C LEU A 39 -13.61 12.86 -15.75
N THR A 40 -13.41 12.84 -17.06
CA THR A 40 -14.49 13.10 -18.03
C THR A 40 -14.79 11.93 -18.96
N ALA A 41 -14.10 10.80 -18.79
CA ALA A 41 -14.23 9.62 -19.65
C ALA A 41 -15.68 9.13 -19.74
N ASN A 42 -16.41 9.13 -18.62
CA ASN A 42 -17.82 8.73 -18.61
C ASN A 42 -18.67 9.67 -19.49
N ARG A 43 -18.54 10.99 -19.30
CA ARG A 43 -19.28 11.96 -20.12
C ARG A 43 -18.92 11.87 -21.61
N LEU A 44 -17.62 11.73 -21.92
CA LEU A 44 -17.14 11.54 -23.30
C LEU A 44 -17.72 10.27 -23.92
N SER A 45 -17.78 9.16 -23.19
CA SER A 45 -18.34 7.91 -23.68
C SER A 45 -19.80 8.05 -24.13
N GLN A 46 -20.61 8.79 -23.38
CA GLN A 46 -22.02 9.04 -23.71
C GLN A 46 -22.17 9.86 -25.00
N ILE A 47 -21.34 10.90 -25.17
CA ILE A 47 -21.36 11.74 -26.38
C ILE A 47 -20.97 10.93 -27.62
N MET A 48 -19.92 10.10 -27.51
CA MET A 48 -19.42 9.30 -28.62
C MET A 48 -20.41 8.24 -29.09
N VAL A 49 -21.16 7.61 -28.17
CA VAL A 49 -22.16 6.58 -28.51
C VAL A 49 -23.46 7.20 -29.04
N SER A 50 -23.93 8.29 -28.44
CA SER A 50 -25.22 8.90 -28.80
C SER A 50 -25.20 9.70 -30.12
N SER A 51 -24.02 9.94 -30.70
CA SER A 51 -23.83 10.93 -31.78
C SER A 51 -24.38 12.32 -31.41
N GLU A 52 -24.50 12.62 -30.11
CA GLU A 52 -24.91 13.93 -29.64
C GLU A 52 -23.90 14.99 -30.11
N SER A 53 -24.43 16.18 -30.43
CA SER A 53 -23.59 17.31 -30.79
C SER A 53 -22.65 17.65 -29.63
N MET A 54 -21.39 17.97 -29.94
CA MET A 54 -20.46 18.59 -28.99
C MET A 54 -20.95 19.99 -28.52
N ALA A 55 -22.02 20.52 -29.10
CA ALA A 55 -22.60 21.80 -28.69
C ALA A 55 -22.99 21.80 -27.20
N GLY A 56 -22.33 22.67 -26.43
CA GLY A 56 -22.53 22.79 -24.98
C GLY A 56 -21.64 21.86 -24.15
N THR A 57 -20.72 21.13 -24.77
CA THR A 57 -19.67 20.41 -24.02
C THR A 57 -18.67 21.41 -23.41
N PRO A 58 -18.17 21.14 -22.20
CA PRO A 58 -17.10 21.96 -21.63
C PRO A 58 -15.90 22.06 -22.58
N ALA A 59 -15.32 23.26 -22.74
CA ALA A 59 -14.21 23.51 -23.67
C ALA A 59 -12.98 22.59 -23.47
N VAL A 60 -12.81 22.06 -22.26
CA VAL A 60 -11.78 21.06 -21.96
C VAL A 60 -11.98 19.77 -22.77
N LEU A 61 -13.23 19.33 -22.99
CA LEU A 61 -13.54 18.14 -23.78
C LEU A 61 -13.24 18.34 -25.26
N GLU A 62 -13.63 19.48 -25.83
CA GLU A 62 -13.32 19.83 -27.23
C GLU A 62 -11.80 19.85 -27.46
N THR A 63 -11.06 20.39 -26.49
CA THR A 63 -9.59 20.44 -26.53
C THR A 63 -8.98 19.04 -26.50
N LEU A 64 -9.46 18.17 -25.59
CA LEU A 64 -8.98 16.79 -25.48
C LEU A 64 -9.25 15.98 -26.75
N VAL A 65 -10.47 16.06 -27.29
CA VAL A 65 -10.85 15.36 -28.53
C VAL A 65 -10.00 15.85 -29.71
N THR A 66 -9.81 17.16 -29.85
CA THR A 66 -9.00 17.73 -30.93
C THR A 66 -7.52 17.35 -30.81
N LYS A 67 -6.97 17.35 -29.60
CA LYS A 67 -5.56 17.06 -29.35
C LYS A 67 -5.22 15.58 -29.50
N HIS A 68 -6.10 14.70 -29.04
CA HIS A 68 -5.80 13.27 -28.87
C HIS A 68 -6.58 12.35 -29.82
N GLY A 69 -7.48 12.89 -30.65
CA GLY A 69 -8.40 12.10 -31.47
C GLY A 69 -7.74 11.07 -32.39
N ASP A 70 -6.71 11.47 -33.13
CA ASP A 70 -5.98 10.56 -34.04
C ASP A 70 -5.25 9.46 -33.26
N ALA A 71 -4.53 9.84 -32.19
CA ALA A 71 -3.83 8.90 -31.32
C ALA A 71 -4.80 7.91 -30.64
N TYR A 72 -5.99 8.36 -30.25
CA TYR A 72 -7.03 7.51 -29.71
C TYR A 72 -7.55 6.52 -30.76
N ALA A 73 -7.80 6.97 -31.99
CA ALA A 73 -8.29 6.12 -33.09
C ALA A 73 -7.28 5.01 -33.44
N ASP A 74 -5.99 5.29 -33.37
CA ASP A 74 -4.93 4.29 -33.55
C ASP A 74 -4.86 3.35 -32.33
N PHE A 75 -4.91 3.88 -31.12
CA PHE A 75 -4.86 3.12 -29.87
C PHE A 75 -5.98 2.06 -29.78
N VAL A 76 -7.22 2.42 -30.09
CA VAL A 76 -8.38 1.51 -29.94
C VAL A 76 -8.33 0.29 -30.85
N GLN A 77 -7.50 0.29 -31.89
CA GLN A 77 -7.31 -0.87 -32.77
C GLN A 77 -6.43 -1.95 -32.13
N GLY A 78 -5.55 -1.56 -31.19
CA GLY A 78 -4.59 -2.44 -30.53
C GLY A 78 -4.90 -2.76 -29.07
N VAL A 79 -5.96 -2.19 -28.49
CA VAL A 79 -6.28 -2.37 -27.07
C VAL A 79 -6.71 -3.82 -26.78
N SER A 80 -6.19 -4.39 -25.68
CA SER A 80 -6.54 -5.74 -25.25
C SER A 80 -8.02 -5.84 -24.89
N LEU A 81 -8.71 -6.84 -25.43
CA LEU A 81 -10.10 -7.13 -25.09
C LEU A 81 -10.26 -7.45 -23.59
N GLU A 82 -9.31 -8.17 -23.00
CA GLU A 82 -9.32 -8.53 -21.58
C GLU A 82 -9.29 -7.28 -20.68
N ALA A 83 -8.41 -6.33 -21.00
CA ALA A 83 -8.30 -5.07 -20.26
C ALA A 83 -9.58 -4.21 -20.39
N VAL A 84 -10.20 -4.21 -21.56
CA VAL A 84 -11.49 -3.53 -21.77
C VAL A 84 -12.59 -4.20 -20.95
N THR A 85 -12.70 -5.53 -20.99
CA THR A 85 -13.71 -6.28 -20.23
C THR A 85 -13.57 -6.04 -18.73
N GLU A 86 -12.35 -6.09 -18.18
CA GLU A 86 -12.13 -5.85 -16.75
C GLU A 86 -12.62 -4.46 -16.32
N ARG A 87 -12.33 -3.41 -17.09
CA ARG A 87 -12.81 -2.06 -16.76
C ARG A 87 -14.32 -1.89 -16.95
N VAL A 88 -14.91 -2.55 -17.95
CA VAL A 88 -16.36 -2.59 -18.14
C VAL A 88 -17.04 -3.22 -16.91
N ASP A 89 -16.57 -4.38 -16.47
CA ASP A 89 -17.13 -5.09 -15.33
C ASP A 89 -17.03 -4.24 -14.05
N ASN A 90 -15.88 -3.58 -13.83
CA ASN A 90 -15.66 -2.68 -12.70
C ASN A 90 -16.62 -1.48 -12.71
N ALA A 91 -16.78 -0.82 -13.86
CA ALA A 91 -17.65 0.36 -14.00
C ALA A 91 -19.13 -0.01 -13.82
N GLN A 92 -19.56 -1.15 -14.39
CA GLN A 92 -20.92 -1.65 -14.21
C GLN A 92 -21.20 -2.04 -12.75
N LEU A 93 -20.24 -2.68 -12.09
CA LEU A 93 -20.35 -3.04 -10.68
C LEU A 93 -20.41 -1.78 -9.80
N TYR A 94 -19.57 -0.78 -10.07
CA TYR A 94 -19.61 0.51 -9.38
C TYR A 94 -20.99 1.15 -9.48
N ASP A 95 -21.52 1.27 -10.70
CA ASP A 95 -22.81 1.91 -10.95
C ASP A 95 -23.97 1.20 -10.29
N LYS A 96 -23.95 -0.13 -10.35
CA LYS A 96 -25.02 -0.95 -9.81
C LYS A 96 -25.02 -1.01 -8.28
N LYS A 97 -23.83 -1.05 -7.66
CA LYS A 97 -23.68 -1.43 -6.25
C LYS A 97 -23.20 -0.30 -5.34
N PHE A 98 -22.36 0.61 -5.85
CA PHE A 98 -21.61 1.54 -4.99
C PHE A 98 -21.91 3.02 -5.24
N ARG A 99 -22.40 3.40 -6.42
CA ARG A 99 -22.58 4.82 -6.80
C ARG A 99 -23.39 5.63 -5.78
N ASP A 100 -24.53 5.13 -5.33
CA ASP A 100 -25.42 5.89 -4.44
C ASP A 100 -24.80 6.12 -3.05
N ILE A 101 -24.16 5.09 -2.47
CA ILE A 101 -23.50 5.21 -1.16
C ILE A 101 -22.26 6.10 -1.24
N VAL A 102 -21.48 6.00 -2.33
CA VAL A 102 -20.31 6.86 -2.56
C VAL A 102 -20.73 8.32 -2.72
N LYS A 103 -21.83 8.59 -3.43
CA LYS A 103 -22.37 9.94 -3.57
C LYS A 103 -22.77 10.52 -2.21
N GLY A 104 -23.51 9.77 -1.40
CA GLY A 104 -23.87 10.21 -0.04
C GLY A 104 -22.64 10.49 0.83
N LEU A 105 -21.61 9.66 0.73
CA LEU A 105 -20.36 9.87 1.46
C LEU A 105 -19.61 11.12 1.01
N LYS A 106 -19.62 11.45 -0.29
CA LYS A 106 -19.05 12.72 -0.79
C LYS A 106 -19.80 13.94 -0.27
N GLU A 107 -21.13 13.89 -0.22
CA GLU A 107 -21.94 14.96 0.38
C GLU A 107 -21.61 15.15 1.86
N ASP A 108 -21.34 14.06 2.59
CA ASP A 108 -20.87 14.10 3.98
C ASP A 108 -19.47 14.71 4.10
N ILE A 109 -18.52 14.34 3.24
CA ILE A 109 -17.16 14.91 3.21
C ILE A 109 -17.18 16.43 2.97
N ASP A 110 -18.11 16.91 2.13
CA ASP A 110 -18.24 18.34 1.83
C ASP A 110 -18.88 19.15 2.97
N THR A 111 -19.55 18.49 3.92
CA THR A 111 -20.39 19.16 4.93
C THR A 111 -19.99 18.89 6.38
N LYS A 112 -19.18 17.86 6.66
CA LYS A 112 -18.78 17.42 8.00
C LYS A 112 -17.26 17.40 8.14
N THR A 113 -16.77 17.35 9.37
CA THR A 113 -15.36 17.00 9.60
C THR A 113 -15.16 15.49 9.45
N LEU A 114 -13.97 15.06 9.02
CA LEU A 114 -13.70 13.65 8.70
C LEU A 114 -13.98 12.71 9.88
N ASP A 115 -13.64 13.13 11.10
CA ASP A 115 -13.84 12.35 12.33
C ASP A 115 -15.33 12.20 12.71
N GLU A 116 -16.22 13.02 12.16
CA GLU A 116 -17.67 12.93 12.36
C GLU A 116 -18.34 11.98 11.36
N ILE A 117 -17.64 11.56 10.32
CA ILE A 117 -18.18 10.69 9.27
C ILE A 117 -18.04 9.22 9.72
N PRO A 118 -19.16 8.48 9.87
CA PRO A 118 -19.11 7.08 10.27
C PRO A 118 -18.23 6.25 9.35
N GLY A 119 -17.40 5.40 9.95
CA GLY A 119 -16.52 4.51 9.20
C GLY A 119 -15.23 5.16 8.69
N TYR A 120 -14.89 6.40 9.04
CA TYR A 120 -13.59 6.97 8.70
C TYR A 120 -12.44 6.07 9.19
N LEU A 121 -11.60 5.60 8.26
CA LEU A 121 -10.49 4.68 8.51
C LEU A 121 -9.15 5.41 8.62
N GLY A 122 -9.08 6.68 8.20
CA GLY A 122 -7.88 7.49 8.20
C GLY A 122 -7.61 8.19 6.87
N GLY A 123 -6.54 8.97 6.83
CA GLY A 123 -6.16 9.76 5.67
C GLY A 123 -4.67 10.06 5.63
N GLY A 124 -4.18 10.34 4.44
CA GLY A 124 -2.80 10.73 4.17
C GLY A 124 -2.73 11.80 3.08
N SER A 125 -1.52 12.05 2.55
CA SER A 125 -1.33 13.04 1.48
C SER A 125 -2.12 12.74 0.20
N ASN A 126 -2.50 11.46 0.01
CA ASN A 126 -3.07 10.95 -1.23
C ASN A 126 -4.58 10.71 -1.15
N GLY A 127 -5.21 10.95 -0.01
CA GLY A 127 -6.64 10.73 0.14
C GLY A 127 -7.12 10.33 1.52
N HIS A 128 -8.41 10.04 1.59
CA HIS A 128 -9.12 9.60 2.79
C HIS A 128 -9.84 8.28 2.52
N ALA A 129 -9.82 7.38 3.50
CA ALA A 129 -10.47 6.08 3.42
C ALA A 129 -11.62 5.97 4.43
N PHE A 130 -12.69 5.28 4.01
CA PHE A 130 -13.87 5.04 4.82
C PHE A 130 -14.33 3.59 4.65
N ALA A 131 -14.85 2.98 5.71
CA ALA A 131 -15.58 1.73 5.66
C ALA A 131 -17.02 2.00 5.24
N ILE A 132 -17.53 1.22 4.30
CA ILE A 132 -18.93 1.22 3.87
C ILE A 132 -19.49 -0.20 3.94
N GLU A 133 -20.77 -0.34 4.26
CA GLU A 133 -21.46 -1.62 4.27
C GLU A 133 -22.42 -1.69 3.07
N VAL A 134 -22.28 -2.72 2.24
CA VAL A 134 -23.15 -2.94 1.08
C VAL A 134 -23.48 -4.42 0.98
N ASP A 135 -24.78 -4.74 0.99
CA ASP A 135 -25.30 -6.12 0.98
C ASP A 135 -24.75 -7.00 2.12
N GLY A 136 -24.53 -6.42 3.31
CA GLY A 136 -24.00 -7.12 4.49
C GLY A 136 -22.49 -7.40 4.44
N GLN A 137 -21.77 -6.85 3.46
CA GLN A 137 -20.32 -6.94 3.36
C GLN A 137 -19.71 -5.55 3.59
N THR A 138 -18.64 -5.50 4.39
CA THR A 138 -17.84 -4.28 4.58
C THR A 138 -16.78 -4.15 3.48
N TYR A 139 -16.69 -2.94 2.91
CA TYR A 139 -15.70 -2.53 1.93
C TYR A 139 -14.98 -1.28 2.41
N ALA A 140 -13.78 -1.03 1.88
CA ALA A 140 -13.08 0.23 2.04
C ALA A 140 -13.27 1.08 0.78
N VAL A 141 -13.71 2.32 0.92
CA VAL A 141 -13.70 3.33 -0.14
C VAL A 141 -12.62 4.37 0.14
N LYS A 142 -11.72 4.57 -0.81
CA LYS A 142 -10.69 5.61 -0.77
C LYS A 142 -11.01 6.69 -1.79
N PHE A 143 -11.04 7.94 -1.34
CA PHE A 143 -11.13 9.12 -2.20
C PHE A 143 -9.76 9.77 -2.36
N GLY A 144 -9.38 10.14 -3.59
CA GLY A 144 -8.09 10.75 -3.88
C GLY A 144 -8.08 11.59 -5.16
N GLY A 145 -6.91 12.00 -5.64
CA GLY A 145 -6.80 12.64 -6.96
C GLY A 145 -6.91 11.60 -8.08
N ALA A 146 -7.63 11.88 -9.18
CA ALA A 146 -7.82 10.92 -10.28
C ALA A 146 -6.51 10.31 -10.84
N VAL A 147 -5.45 11.12 -10.94
CA VAL A 147 -4.14 10.64 -11.41
C VAL A 147 -3.47 9.72 -10.37
N GLN A 148 -3.50 10.11 -9.10
CA GLN A 148 -2.95 9.30 -8.00
C GLN A 148 -3.70 7.96 -7.90
N MET A 149 -5.03 8.02 -7.98
CA MET A 149 -5.89 6.86 -8.06
C MET A 149 -5.52 5.96 -9.26
N ASN A 150 -5.27 6.53 -10.44
CA ASN A 150 -4.84 5.75 -11.61
C ASN A 150 -3.52 5.01 -11.36
N TYR A 151 -2.56 5.66 -10.69
CA TYR A 151 -1.31 5.03 -10.28
C TYR A 151 -1.54 3.87 -9.30
N GLU A 152 -2.38 4.06 -8.29
CA GLU A 152 -2.73 3.02 -7.29
C GLU A 152 -3.47 1.83 -7.92
N LEU A 153 -4.38 2.09 -8.86
CA LEU A 153 -5.12 1.04 -9.57
C LEU A 153 -4.19 0.08 -10.31
N LYS A 154 -3.06 0.55 -10.88
CA LYS A 154 -2.08 -0.32 -11.54
C LYS A 154 -1.55 -1.40 -10.58
N ALA A 155 -1.20 -0.98 -9.36
CA ALA A 155 -0.72 -1.90 -8.34
C ALA A 155 -1.82 -2.88 -7.93
N LEU A 156 -3.05 -2.40 -7.68
CA LEU A 156 -4.18 -3.25 -7.31
C LEU A 156 -4.53 -4.29 -8.39
N HIS A 157 -4.52 -3.91 -9.67
CA HIS A 157 -4.72 -4.84 -10.78
C HIS A 157 -3.63 -5.92 -10.83
N ARG A 158 -2.36 -5.55 -10.60
CA ARG A 158 -1.23 -6.48 -10.57
C ARG A 158 -1.25 -7.39 -9.33
N GLY A 159 -1.79 -6.89 -8.21
CA GLY A 159 -1.92 -7.61 -6.93
C GLY A 159 -3.15 -8.52 -6.83
N LYS A 160 -4.00 -8.53 -7.87
CA LYS A 160 -5.23 -9.31 -7.93
C LYS A 160 -4.96 -10.79 -7.64
N GLY A 161 -5.67 -11.32 -6.65
CA GLY A 161 -5.61 -12.73 -6.25
C GLY A 161 -4.43 -13.11 -5.37
N ILE A 162 -3.54 -12.17 -5.01
CA ILE A 162 -2.53 -12.41 -3.98
C ILE A 162 -3.23 -12.38 -2.61
N PRO A 163 -3.17 -13.47 -1.81
CA PRO A 163 -3.78 -13.51 -0.48
C PRO A 163 -3.26 -12.39 0.41
N ASN A 164 -4.11 -11.94 1.34
CA ASN A 164 -3.75 -10.94 2.36
C ASN A 164 -3.34 -9.56 1.81
N LEU A 165 -3.64 -9.26 0.54
CA LEU A 165 -3.58 -7.91 0.01
C LEU A 165 -4.99 -7.33 -0.12
N SER A 166 -5.09 -6.02 0.03
CA SER A 166 -6.29 -5.29 -0.39
C SER A 166 -6.58 -5.55 -1.87
N GLN A 167 -7.79 -6.02 -2.18
CA GLN A 167 -8.23 -6.33 -3.54
C GLN A 167 -9.12 -5.21 -4.08
N LEU A 168 -8.88 -4.80 -5.33
CA LEU A 168 -9.79 -3.90 -6.05
C LEU A 168 -11.13 -4.59 -6.32
N VAL A 169 -12.22 -3.91 -5.95
CA VAL A 169 -13.60 -4.37 -6.20
C VAL A 169 -14.21 -3.57 -7.34
N ALA A 170 -14.14 -2.24 -7.27
CA ALA A 170 -14.72 -1.35 -8.26
C ALA A 170 -14.09 0.05 -8.14
N TYR A 171 -14.30 0.93 -9.12
CA TYR A 171 -13.84 2.31 -9.02
C TYR A 171 -14.63 3.26 -9.93
N SER A 172 -14.49 4.56 -9.67
CA SER A 172 -14.99 5.64 -10.54
C SER A 172 -14.01 6.79 -10.54
N PHE A 173 -13.43 7.11 -11.70
CA PHE A 173 -12.58 8.31 -11.83
C PHE A 173 -13.38 9.60 -11.70
N GLU A 174 -14.61 9.63 -12.24
CA GLU A 174 -15.52 10.78 -12.11
C GLU A 174 -15.78 11.12 -10.64
N ASP A 175 -15.98 10.08 -9.81
CA ASP A 175 -16.17 10.25 -8.37
C ASP A 175 -14.87 10.25 -7.57
N THR A 176 -13.74 10.00 -8.22
CA THR A 176 -12.41 9.84 -7.63
C THR A 176 -12.38 8.83 -6.49
N ALA A 177 -13.14 7.74 -6.65
CA ALA A 177 -13.37 6.74 -5.63
C ALA A 177 -12.82 5.37 -6.06
N THR A 178 -12.04 4.75 -5.17
CA THR A 178 -11.58 3.36 -5.31
C THR A 178 -12.23 2.51 -4.23
N ILE A 179 -12.91 1.44 -4.62
CA ILE A 179 -13.56 0.49 -3.72
C ILE A 179 -12.69 -0.77 -3.63
N MET A 180 -12.35 -1.16 -2.41
CA MET A 180 -11.52 -2.31 -2.11
C MET A 180 -12.19 -3.21 -1.08
N GLU A 181 -11.75 -4.46 -1.01
CA GLU A 181 -12.04 -5.31 0.15
C GLU A 181 -11.54 -4.65 1.44
N CYS A 182 -12.37 -4.66 2.47
CA CYS A 182 -11.93 -4.18 3.78
C CYS A 182 -11.12 -5.29 4.46
N LEU A 183 -9.83 -5.06 4.66
CA LEU A 183 -8.97 -6.00 5.36
C LEU A 183 -9.37 -6.11 6.84
N PRO A 184 -9.32 -7.31 7.44
CA PRO A 184 -9.68 -7.50 8.85
C PRO A 184 -8.58 -6.98 9.78
N GLY A 185 -8.91 -6.93 11.07
CA GLY A 185 -7.96 -6.63 12.13
C GLY A 185 -7.72 -5.14 12.39
N LYS A 186 -6.60 -4.86 13.05
CA LYS A 186 -6.19 -3.53 13.50
C LYS A 186 -4.91 -3.12 12.79
N ASN A 187 -4.72 -1.82 12.53
CA ASN A 187 -3.49 -1.33 11.93
C ASN A 187 -2.32 -1.50 12.92
N VAL A 188 -1.16 -1.96 12.44
CA VAL A 188 0.00 -2.26 13.29
C VAL A 188 0.52 -1.01 14.01
N SER A 189 0.37 0.17 13.40
CA SER A 189 0.73 1.47 14.01
C SER A 189 -0.05 1.80 15.28
N GLU A 190 -1.21 1.16 15.49
CA GLU A 190 -2.06 1.40 16.65
C GLU A 190 -1.70 0.50 17.84
N TYR A 191 -0.72 -0.40 17.69
CA TYR A 191 -0.18 -1.15 18.81
C TYR A 191 0.99 -0.40 19.44
N ASN A 192 1.18 -0.63 20.73
CA ASN A 192 2.33 -0.16 21.46
C ASN A 192 3.03 -1.35 22.13
N VAL A 193 4.21 -1.16 22.73
CA VAL A 193 4.99 -2.28 23.30
C VAL A 193 4.22 -3.12 24.33
N ASN A 194 3.16 -2.58 24.95
CA ASN A 194 2.36 -3.26 25.96
C ASN A 194 1.11 -3.95 25.38
N THR A 195 0.59 -3.45 24.25
CA THR A 195 -0.65 -3.96 23.62
C THR A 195 -0.39 -4.81 22.39
N ARG A 196 0.86 -4.83 21.90
CA ARG A 196 1.22 -5.58 20.71
C ARG A 196 1.02 -7.09 20.92
N PRO A 197 0.32 -7.77 20.00
CA PRO A 197 0.18 -9.21 20.09
C PRO A 197 1.52 -9.91 19.86
N GLN A 198 1.65 -11.09 20.46
CA GLN A 198 2.82 -11.94 20.25
C GLN A 198 2.62 -12.73 18.96
N TYR A 199 3.13 -12.21 17.85
CA TYR A 199 3.03 -12.87 16.56
C TYR A 199 3.68 -14.26 16.61
N THR A 200 3.02 -15.26 16.06
CA THR A 200 3.53 -16.62 15.87
C THR A 200 4.52 -16.66 14.70
N THR A 201 5.31 -17.73 14.63
CA THR A 201 6.31 -17.88 13.56
C THR A 201 5.63 -18.11 12.23
N GLU A 202 4.50 -18.82 12.24
CA GLU A 202 3.68 -19.07 11.06
C GLU A 202 3.12 -17.76 10.47
N GLU A 203 2.62 -16.85 11.30
CA GLU A 203 2.12 -15.55 10.82
C GLU A 203 3.22 -14.72 10.14
N ILE A 204 4.44 -14.72 10.68
CA ILE A 204 5.58 -14.01 10.08
C ILE A 204 6.02 -14.70 8.77
N VAL A 205 6.05 -16.04 8.74
CA VAL A 205 6.32 -16.82 7.51
C VAL A 205 5.28 -16.50 6.43
N ASN A 206 4.00 -16.39 6.78
CA ASN A 206 2.94 -16.05 5.84
C ASN A 206 3.08 -14.61 5.33
N LEU A 207 3.47 -13.66 6.19
CA LEU A 207 3.77 -12.30 5.78
C LEU A 207 4.95 -12.24 4.79
N ILE A 208 6.08 -12.87 5.12
CA ILE A 208 7.26 -12.93 4.24
C ILE A 208 6.90 -13.58 2.89
N SER A 209 6.15 -14.68 2.92
CA SER A 209 5.64 -15.35 1.71
C SER A 209 4.81 -14.40 0.85
N THR A 210 3.93 -13.61 1.48
CA THR A 210 3.11 -12.62 0.77
C THR A 210 3.98 -11.57 0.08
N VAL A 211 4.97 -11.00 0.79
CA VAL A 211 5.90 -10.02 0.22
C VAL A 211 6.77 -10.61 -0.89
N GLU A 212 7.18 -11.88 -0.78
CA GLU A 212 7.90 -12.58 -1.84
C GLU A 212 7.01 -12.75 -3.10
N ILE A 213 5.75 -13.16 -2.94
CA ILE A 213 4.79 -13.28 -4.03
C ILE A 213 4.56 -11.91 -4.69
N MET A 214 4.43 -10.84 -3.91
CA MET A 214 4.34 -9.47 -4.42
C MET A 214 5.55 -9.11 -5.28
N SER A 215 6.76 -9.34 -4.77
CA SER A 215 8.01 -9.06 -5.50
C SER A 215 8.08 -9.84 -6.81
N LYS A 216 7.71 -11.13 -6.82
CA LYS A 216 7.62 -11.96 -8.03
C LYS A 216 6.59 -11.44 -9.05
N ASN A 217 5.58 -10.69 -8.60
CA ASN A 217 4.58 -10.04 -9.44
C ASN A 217 4.92 -8.59 -9.80
N GLY A 218 6.15 -8.14 -9.54
CA GLY A 218 6.58 -6.77 -9.86
C GLY A 218 5.93 -5.73 -8.94
N LEU A 219 5.57 -6.11 -7.71
CA LEU A 219 5.07 -5.23 -6.68
C LEU A 219 6.09 -5.02 -5.58
N VAL A 220 6.01 -3.89 -4.91
CA VAL A 220 6.81 -3.57 -3.73
C VAL A 220 5.95 -2.92 -2.66
N ILE A 221 6.34 -3.13 -1.40
CA ILE A 221 5.76 -2.49 -0.24
C ILE A 221 6.67 -1.38 0.24
N ASP A 222 6.08 -0.29 0.73
CA ASP A 222 6.75 0.59 1.68
C ASP A 222 6.52 -0.01 3.08
N PRO A 223 7.53 -0.62 3.71
CA PRO A 223 7.39 -1.38 4.95
C PRO A 223 7.27 -0.45 6.17
N LYS A 224 6.26 0.42 6.14
CA LYS A 224 5.83 1.25 7.26
C LYS A 224 4.77 0.51 8.05
N GLU A 225 4.78 0.68 9.36
CA GLU A 225 3.81 0.09 10.28
C GLU A 225 2.35 0.39 9.88
N SER A 226 2.08 1.57 9.31
CA SER A 226 0.75 1.97 8.84
C SER A 226 0.24 1.15 7.65
N ASN A 227 1.12 0.40 6.97
CA ASN A 227 0.78 -0.40 5.80
C ASN A 227 0.50 -1.86 6.14
N PHE A 228 0.46 -2.23 7.43
CA PHE A 228 0.14 -3.58 7.87
C PHE A 228 -1.11 -3.58 8.75
N MET A 229 -2.01 -4.51 8.46
CA MET A 229 -3.14 -4.87 9.32
C MET A 229 -2.82 -6.20 9.99
N TYR A 230 -3.23 -6.37 11.24
CA TYR A 230 -3.10 -7.64 11.95
C TYR A 230 -4.44 -8.06 12.57
N ASP A 231 -4.84 -9.29 12.28
CA ASP A 231 -5.98 -9.97 12.86
C ASP A 231 -5.50 -11.31 13.45
N PRO A 232 -5.86 -11.68 14.69
CA PRO A 232 -5.37 -12.92 15.31
C PRO A 232 -5.92 -14.20 14.66
N ASP A 233 -7.04 -14.12 13.93
CA ASP A 233 -7.64 -15.27 13.26
C ASP A 233 -7.12 -15.45 11.82
N VAL A 234 -6.70 -14.36 11.17
CA VAL A 234 -6.27 -14.36 9.75
C VAL A 234 -4.75 -14.13 9.58
N GLY A 235 -4.11 -13.46 10.53
CA GLY A 235 -2.72 -13.03 10.47
C GLY A 235 -2.55 -11.64 9.87
N PHE A 236 -1.42 -11.41 9.19
CA PHE A 236 -1.09 -10.12 8.59
C PHE A 236 -1.74 -9.92 7.23
N SER A 237 -2.18 -8.69 6.97
CA SER A 237 -2.52 -8.20 5.63
C SER A 237 -1.79 -6.91 5.31
N ILE A 238 -1.60 -6.61 4.02
CA ILE A 238 -0.79 -5.50 3.53
C ILE A 238 -1.66 -4.48 2.78
N LEU A 239 -1.43 -3.21 3.09
CA LEU A 239 -2.01 -2.02 2.47
C LEU A 239 -0.94 -1.29 1.63
N ASP A 240 -1.40 -0.36 0.80
CA ASP A 240 -0.60 0.67 0.11
C ASP A 240 0.72 0.15 -0.53
N TYR A 241 0.57 -0.72 -1.51
CA TYR A 241 1.67 -1.28 -2.29
C TYR A 241 1.72 -0.69 -3.69
N HIS A 242 2.89 -0.75 -4.33
CA HIS A 242 3.17 -0.06 -5.59
C HIS A 242 3.80 -0.99 -6.62
N ILE A 243 3.81 -0.56 -7.89
CA ILE A 243 4.59 -1.22 -8.93
C ILE A 243 6.07 -1.01 -8.63
N SER A 244 6.87 -2.07 -8.75
CA SER A 244 8.32 -1.98 -8.59
C SER A 244 8.96 -1.30 -9.80
N GLU A 245 9.67 -0.21 -9.55
CA GLU A 245 10.50 0.51 -10.53
C GLU A 245 11.95 -0.02 -10.58
N GLY A 246 12.23 -1.14 -9.90
CA GLY A 246 13.55 -1.78 -9.86
C GLY A 246 14.54 -1.18 -8.85
N HIS A 247 14.16 -0.12 -8.14
CA HIS A 247 14.99 0.50 -7.10
C HIS A 247 14.86 -0.16 -5.73
N TYR A 248 13.74 -0.81 -5.45
CA TYR A 248 13.49 -1.51 -4.20
C TYR A 248 13.82 -2.99 -4.35
N GLN A 249 14.73 -3.48 -3.52
CA GLN A 249 15.08 -4.89 -3.48
C GLN A 249 14.34 -5.63 -2.38
N LEU A 250 13.98 -6.89 -2.64
CA LEU A 250 13.32 -7.76 -1.67
C LEU A 250 14.08 -7.87 -0.33
N PRO A 251 15.42 -7.98 -0.28
CA PRO A 251 16.18 -7.91 0.97
C PRO A 251 15.92 -6.69 1.84
N ASP A 252 15.81 -5.50 1.24
CA ASP A 252 15.55 -4.26 1.98
C ASP A 252 14.16 -4.29 2.62
N ALA A 253 13.16 -4.77 1.88
CA ALA A 253 11.81 -4.94 2.42
C ALA A 253 11.79 -5.93 3.60
N MET A 254 12.47 -7.08 3.48
CA MET A 254 12.54 -8.08 4.54
C MET A 254 13.14 -7.53 5.83
N LEU A 255 14.23 -6.77 5.74
CA LEU A 255 14.92 -6.23 6.90
C LEU A 255 14.28 -4.97 7.49
N ALA A 256 13.36 -4.36 6.76
CA ALA A 256 12.51 -3.32 7.32
C ALA A 256 11.29 -3.87 8.07
N LEU A 257 10.85 -5.11 7.81
CA LEU A 257 9.70 -5.73 8.51
C LEU A 257 9.84 -5.68 10.04
N PRO A 258 10.99 -6.04 10.67
CA PRO A 258 11.11 -5.95 12.11
C PRO A 258 10.81 -4.56 12.67
N HIS A 259 11.21 -3.50 11.97
CA HIS A 259 10.89 -2.13 12.37
C HIS A 259 9.39 -1.87 12.28
N ALA A 260 8.77 -2.16 11.13
CA ALA A 260 7.33 -1.97 10.93
C ALA A 260 6.49 -2.74 11.97
N LEU A 261 6.84 -3.99 12.21
CA LEU A 261 6.12 -4.88 13.12
C LEU A 261 6.33 -4.54 14.59
N THR A 262 7.38 -3.77 14.91
CA THR A 262 7.73 -3.40 16.29
C THR A 262 7.63 -1.91 16.62
N PHE A 263 7.23 -1.06 15.66
CA PHE A 263 7.13 0.38 15.82
C PHE A 263 6.19 0.80 16.97
N ASP A 264 6.63 1.73 17.81
CA ASP A 264 5.82 2.33 18.88
C ASP A 264 5.97 3.86 18.83
N TYR A 265 4.90 4.59 18.49
CA TYR A 265 4.94 6.05 18.32
C TYR A 265 5.35 6.80 19.60
N ARG A 266 5.20 6.19 20.78
CA ARG A 266 5.55 6.82 22.08
C ARG A 266 7.05 7.03 22.25
N ILE A 267 7.89 6.37 21.44
CA ILE A 267 9.34 6.64 21.41
C ILE A 267 9.66 8.08 20.99
N HIS A 268 8.68 8.81 20.45
CA HIS A 268 8.77 10.23 20.09
C HIS A 268 8.03 11.16 21.07
N ASP A 269 7.48 10.63 22.17
CA ASP A 269 6.79 11.44 23.17
C ASP A 269 7.80 12.06 24.14
N TYR A 270 8.29 13.25 23.79
CA TYR A 270 9.19 14.06 24.62
C TYR A 270 8.52 14.59 25.91
N GLY A 271 7.23 14.34 26.12
CA GLY A 271 6.51 14.71 27.34
C GLY A 271 6.51 13.64 28.44
N MET A 272 7.07 12.45 28.18
CA MET A 272 7.16 11.37 29.17
C MET A 272 8.19 11.70 30.27
N GLU A 273 7.92 11.23 31.50
CA GLU A 273 8.93 11.26 32.56
C GLU A 273 10.15 10.42 32.14
N ASP A 274 11.36 10.93 32.40
CA ASP A 274 12.63 10.35 31.93
C ASP A 274 12.70 8.82 32.12
N ARG A 275 12.34 8.32 33.31
CA ARG A 275 12.40 6.87 33.60
C ARG A 275 11.39 6.04 32.80
N ALA A 276 10.20 6.58 32.55
CA ALA A 276 9.19 5.89 31.74
C ALA A 276 9.57 5.91 30.26
N TYR A 277 10.19 7.00 29.80
CA TYR A 277 10.76 7.10 28.47
C TYR A 277 11.88 6.07 28.25
N ASP A 278 12.83 5.97 29.18
CA ASP A 278 13.93 5.00 29.10
C ASP A 278 13.44 3.55 29.06
N ASP A 279 12.39 3.21 29.82
CA ASP A 279 11.79 1.86 29.77
C ASP A 279 11.11 1.58 28.43
N VAL A 280 10.36 2.55 27.89
CA VAL A 280 9.77 2.40 26.54
C VAL A 280 10.85 2.23 25.47
N GLN A 281 11.93 3.01 25.51
CA GLN A 281 13.06 2.90 24.57
C GLN A 281 13.78 1.55 24.70
N TYR A 282 14.03 1.10 25.94
CA TYR A 282 14.62 -0.20 26.23
C TYR A 282 13.75 -1.33 25.64
N GLN A 283 12.46 -1.36 25.97
CA GLN A 283 11.53 -2.41 25.51
C GLN A 283 11.36 -2.39 24.00
N TYR A 284 11.21 -1.21 23.40
CA TYR A 284 11.12 -1.07 21.94
C TYR A 284 12.38 -1.61 21.25
N THR A 285 13.56 -1.16 21.68
CA THR A 285 14.84 -1.58 21.08
C THR A 285 15.05 -3.09 21.24
N LEU A 286 14.74 -3.65 22.41
CA LEU A 286 14.86 -5.09 22.65
C LEU A 286 13.88 -5.90 21.80
N ASN A 287 12.62 -5.46 21.71
CA ASN A 287 11.60 -6.15 20.91
C ASN A 287 11.93 -6.09 19.42
N LYS A 288 12.43 -4.96 18.92
CA LYS A 288 12.92 -4.81 17.54
C LYS A 288 14.05 -5.80 17.27
N LEU A 289 15.08 -5.82 18.12
CA LEU A 289 16.24 -6.70 17.93
C LEU A 289 15.87 -8.19 17.97
N LYS A 290 14.99 -8.58 18.90
CA LYS A 290 14.43 -9.94 18.94
C LYS A 290 13.66 -10.30 17.67
N MET A 291 12.88 -9.35 17.13
CA MET A 291 12.17 -9.55 15.87
C MET A 291 13.14 -9.64 14.69
N GLU A 292 14.21 -8.85 14.67
CA GLU A 292 15.27 -8.92 13.65
C GLU A 292 15.92 -10.31 13.65
N ALA A 293 16.39 -10.79 14.80
CA ALA A 293 16.96 -12.14 14.94
C ALA A 293 15.98 -13.21 14.46
N ARG A 294 14.71 -13.10 14.88
CA ARG A 294 13.66 -14.04 14.48
C ARG A 294 13.38 -14.05 12.98
N VAL A 295 13.26 -12.88 12.35
CA VAL A 295 13.08 -12.78 10.89
C VAL A 295 14.28 -13.37 10.18
N LEU A 296 15.51 -13.09 10.63
CA LEU A 296 16.71 -13.68 10.03
C LEU A 296 16.75 -15.21 10.14
N HIS A 297 16.36 -15.80 11.28
CA HIS A 297 16.22 -17.25 11.40
C HIS A 297 15.14 -17.80 10.47
N ILE A 298 13.98 -17.14 10.36
CA ILE A 298 12.93 -17.55 9.40
C ILE A 298 13.46 -17.51 7.98
N LEU A 299 14.18 -16.45 7.59
CA LEU A 299 14.78 -16.35 6.28
C LEU A 299 15.81 -17.48 6.06
N ASN A 300 16.69 -17.75 7.01
CA ASN A 300 17.68 -18.82 6.90
C ASN A 300 17.02 -20.21 6.74
N ASP A 301 15.99 -20.49 7.54
CA ASP A 301 15.41 -21.82 7.66
C ASP A 301 14.34 -22.11 6.60
N VAL A 302 13.54 -21.09 6.24
CA VAL A 302 12.36 -21.22 5.37
C VAL A 302 12.56 -20.58 4.00
N PHE A 303 13.34 -19.48 3.91
CA PHE A 303 13.56 -18.73 2.67
C PHE A 303 15.06 -18.55 2.34
N PRO A 304 15.85 -19.64 2.24
CA PRO A 304 17.31 -19.57 2.19
C PRO A 304 17.85 -18.76 1.00
N ASP A 305 17.11 -18.72 -0.12
CA ASP A 305 17.48 -17.90 -1.27
C ASP A 305 17.37 -16.40 -0.99
N ILE A 306 16.33 -15.98 -0.27
CA ILE A 306 16.16 -14.59 0.18
C ILE A 306 17.25 -14.27 1.20
N PHE A 307 17.47 -15.14 2.19
CA PHE A 307 18.52 -14.97 3.19
C PHE A 307 19.90 -14.75 2.56
N LYS A 308 20.26 -15.58 1.57
CA LYS A 308 21.53 -15.44 0.84
C LYS A 308 21.63 -14.11 0.09
N GLN A 309 20.54 -13.67 -0.55
CA GLN A 309 20.51 -12.35 -1.20
C GLN A 309 20.68 -11.24 -0.17
N THR A 310 20.04 -11.36 0.99
CA THR A 310 20.15 -10.39 2.08
C THR A 310 21.57 -10.32 2.64
N LEU A 311 22.28 -11.44 2.76
CA LEU A 311 23.70 -11.42 3.13
C LEU A 311 24.58 -10.72 2.08
N VAL A 312 24.34 -10.97 0.79
CA VAL A 312 25.08 -10.29 -0.29
C VAL A 312 24.83 -8.80 -0.25
N GLU A 313 23.58 -8.37 -0.13
CA GLU A 313 23.21 -6.95 -0.04
C GLU A 313 23.78 -6.31 1.23
N ASN A 314 23.82 -7.03 2.35
CA ASN A 314 24.48 -6.57 3.57
C ASN A 314 25.95 -6.25 3.32
N GLU A 315 26.70 -7.12 2.63
CA GLU A 315 28.11 -6.91 2.29
C GLU A 315 28.31 -5.78 1.26
N ILE A 316 27.37 -5.59 0.33
CA ILE A 316 27.39 -4.46 -0.61
C ILE A 316 27.25 -3.15 0.16
N LYS A 317 26.27 -3.06 1.06
CA LYS A 317 26.13 -1.90 1.95
C LYS A 317 27.40 -1.75 2.81
N LYS A 318 27.91 -2.87 3.38
CA LYS A 318 29.28 -3.14 3.90
C LYS A 318 30.33 -2.18 3.33
N ALA A 319 30.40 -2.21 2.01
CA ALA A 319 31.43 -1.56 1.22
C ALA A 319 31.06 -0.15 0.71
N ASP A 320 29.81 0.31 0.84
CA ASP A 320 29.40 1.63 0.36
C ASP A 320 29.77 2.74 1.37
N GLU A 321 30.97 3.29 1.19
CA GLU A 321 31.50 4.41 1.97
C GLU A 321 30.66 5.70 1.86
N ARG A 322 29.71 5.78 0.91
CA ARG A 322 28.84 6.95 0.72
C ARG A 322 27.52 6.83 1.47
N SER A 323 27.15 5.63 1.91
CA SER A 323 25.86 5.40 2.55
C SER A 323 25.88 5.90 3.99
N SER A 324 25.07 6.91 4.30
CA SER A 324 24.83 7.37 5.66
C SER A 324 23.87 6.47 6.44
N THR A 325 23.34 5.38 5.85
CA THR A 325 22.49 4.43 6.57
C THR A 325 23.34 3.48 7.42
N HIS A 326 24.02 4.10 8.39
CA HIS A 326 24.59 3.59 9.62
C HIS A 326 25.83 2.69 9.48
N ASN A 327 26.83 3.13 8.71
CA ASN A 327 28.26 2.76 8.74
C ASN A 327 28.61 1.27 9.02
N HIS A 328 28.27 0.26 8.22
CA HIS A 328 28.05 0.29 6.80
C HIS A 328 27.08 -0.86 6.37
N GLY A 329 26.61 -1.75 7.25
CA GLY A 329 25.67 -2.83 6.87
C GLY A 329 24.21 -2.49 7.15
N TYR A 330 23.33 -3.50 7.06
CA TYR A 330 21.99 -3.40 7.66
C TYR A 330 22.05 -3.22 9.17
N PHE A 331 23.10 -3.75 9.80
CA PHE A 331 23.34 -3.64 11.23
C PHE A 331 24.69 -2.96 11.49
N ASN A 332 24.69 -2.06 12.48
CA ASN A 332 25.91 -1.45 13.01
C ASN A 332 26.11 -1.93 14.45
N LYS A 333 26.99 -2.92 14.63
CA LYS A 333 27.23 -3.52 15.95
C LYS A 333 27.60 -2.48 16.99
N ASP A 334 28.54 -1.60 16.67
CA ASP A 334 29.06 -0.60 17.60
C ASP A 334 27.99 0.43 17.98
N ALA A 335 27.18 0.87 17.01
CA ALA A 335 26.09 1.80 17.28
C ALA A 335 25.01 1.13 18.14
N LEU A 336 24.65 -0.11 17.83
CA LEU A 336 23.68 -0.87 18.59
C LEU A 336 24.14 -1.07 20.04
N LEU A 337 25.39 -1.50 20.25
CA LEU A 337 25.99 -1.67 21.59
C LEU A 337 26.01 -0.36 22.38
N ARG A 338 26.32 0.79 21.73
CA ARG A 338 26.25 2.10 22.39
C ARG A 338 24.82 2.46 22.79
N THR A 339 23.86 2.26 21.89
CA THR A 339 22.43 2.52 22.16
C THR A 339 21.93 1.67 23.33
N ILE A 340 22.28 0.39 23.36
CA ILE A 340 21.93 -0.55 24.44
C ILE A 340 22.48 -0.08 25.79
N LYS A 341 23.75 0.31 25.83
CA LYS A 341 24.38 0.81 27.05
C LYS A 341 23.64 2.04 27.59
N ASN A 342 23.34 3.00 26.71
CA ASN A 342 22.64 4.23 27.08
C ASN A 342 21.22 3.95 27.61
N TYR A 343 20.50 2.98 27.04
CA TYR A 343 19.17 2.62 27.56
C TYR A 343 19.21 1.73 28.79
N SER A 344 20.32 1.03 29.05
CA SER A 344 20.43 0.14 30.21
C SER A 344 20.93 0.88 31.46
N GLU A 345 21.77 1.92 31.31
CA GLU A 345 22.38 2.64 32.44
C GLU A 345 21.38 3.39 33.34
N ALA A 346 20.17 3.66 32.84
CA ALA A 346 19.09 4.27 33.62
C ALA A 346 18.46 3.34 34.67
N PHE A 347 18.84 2.06 34.69
CA PHE A 347 18.25 1.03 35.54
C PHE A 347 19.24 0.46 36.56
N ASP A 348 18.72 0.10 37.74
CA ASP A 348 19.52 -0.54 38.81
C ASP A 348 20.06 -1.92 38.40
N ASP A 349 19.45 -2.56 37.38
CA ASP A 349 19.79 -3.87 36.81
C ASP A 349 20.44 -3.76 35.41
N ALA A 350 21.20 -2.68 35.16
CA ALA A 350 21.84 -2.40 33.87
C ALA A 350 22.64 -3.58 33.30
N GLU A 351 23.46 -4.25 34.12
CA GLU A 351 24.29 -5.39 33.67
C GLU A 351 23.44 -6.56 33.17
N GLN A 352 22.33 -6.88 33.86
CA GLN A 352 21.43 -7.95 33.43
C GLN A 352 20.72 -7.57 32.12
N ARG A 353 20.31 -6.30 31.99
CA ARG A 353 19.66 -5.77 30.81
C ARG A 353 20.56 -5.76 29.57
N GLU A 354 21.83 -5.36 29.74
CA GLU A 354 22.84 -5.43 28.68
C GLU A 354 23.12 -6.88 28.27
N ALA A 355 23.17 -7.82 29.22
CA ALA A 355 23.41 -9.23 28.92
C ALA A 355 22.34 -9.83 27.99
N VAL A 356 21.07 -9.47 28.20
CA VAL A 356 19.97 -9.92 27.32
C VAL A 356 20.15 -9.41 25.90
N PHE A 357 20.56 -8.16 25.72
CA PHE A 357 20.84 -7.63 24.39
C PHE A 357 22.04 -8.31 23.72
N ASN A 358 23.13 -8.52 24.46
CA ASN A 358 24.33 -9.17 23.95
C ASN A 358 24.05 -10.59 23.46
N GLU A 359 23.13 -11.32 24.10
CA GLU A 359 22.68 -12.63 23.64
C GLU A 359 22.03 -12.55 22.24
N VAL A 360 21.12 -11.60 22.03
CA VAL A 360 20.45 -11.44 20.72
C VAL A 360 21.41 -10.91 19.65
N ILE A 361 22.35 -10.04 20.01
CA ILE A 361 23.42 -9.60 19.08
C ILE A 361 24.30 -10.78 18.66
N ALA A 362 24.71 -11.63 19.60
CA ALA A 362 25.51 -12.81 19.28
C ALA A 362 24.77 -13.79 18.35
N ASP A 363 23.45 -13.88 18.49
CA ASP A 363 22.59 -14.68 17.60
C ASP A 363 22.58 -14.12 16.16
N ILE A 364 22.37 -12.81 16.00
CA ILE A 364 22.45 -12.14 14.68
C ILE A 364 23.86 -12.25 14.08
N GLU A 365 24.90 -12.17 14.91
CA GLU A 365 26.30 -12.36 14.50
C GLU A 365 26.55 -13.77 13.97
N ALA A 366 26.00 -14.79 14.62
CA ALA A 366 26.10 -16.18 14.17
C ALA A 366 25.44 -16.41 12.80
N LEU A 367 24.46 -15.57 12.43
CA LEU A 367 23.82 -15.57 11.11
C LEU A 367 24.61 -14.77 10.05
N GLY A 368 25.71 -14.11 10.41
CA GLY A 368 26.63 -13.45 9.47
C GLY A 368 26.31 -11.98 9.13
N PHE A 369 25.51 -11.30 9.95
CA PHE A 369 25.02 -9.95 9.63
C PHE A 369 25.85 -8.78 10.19
N PHE A 370 26.80 -9.04 11.10
CA PHE A 370 27.75 -8.04 11.60
C PHE A 370 29.07 -8.01 10.84
#